data_AF-A0A2K9LKU9-F1
#
_entry.id   AF-A0A2K9LKU9-F1
#
_cell.length_a   1.000
_cell.length_b   1.000
_cell.length_c   1.000
_cell.angle_alpha   90.00
_cell.angle_beta   90.00
_cell.angle_gamma   90.00
#
_symmetry.space_group_name_H-M   'P 1'
#
loop_
_entity.id
_entity.type
_entity.pdbx_description
1 polymer ?
#
loop_
_entity_poly.entity_id
_entity_poly.type
_entity_poly.pdbx_seq_one_letter_code
_entity_poly.pdbx_strand_id
1 'polypeptide(L)'
;MTYRLIGMPLSVATQRVLWAFDYTEVPYQFEEYLPQISTPWLRLRTRRFTGPISVPVLLGDDGLCLLDSWDIAQRVDQDRPLAGLIPTVSLDQVQVMNQLSEAIFNAARILLVGRMLQDEDALLDAFPPSFPAWSKRPMLPLMRRTFRMLAKKYGEPGVSDKDQLQRLENCLLQVRRQLDGKPYLLDRGFCYADMTVIAALAMVQPVRKDPQLPMTPYERASTCAELVEPFADVFAWRDGVVLHYRHRSYLGNAV
;
A
#
# COMPACT_ATOMS: atom_id res chain seq x y z
N MET A 1 -13.98 13.53 18.03
CA MET A 1 -13.66 13.57 16.59
C MET A 1 -14.05 12.24 15.99
N THR A 2 -14.86 12.25 14.93
CA THR A 2 -15.23 11.02 14.22
C THR A 2 -14.56 11.00 12.86
N TYR A 3 -13.49 10.22 12.73
CA TYR A 3 -12.83 10.05 11.44
C TYR A 3 -13.56 9.04 10.57
N ARG A 4 -13.68 9.38 9.27
CA ARG A 4 -14.12 8.45 8.23
C ARG A 4 -12.99 8.28 7.23
N LEU A 5 -12.46 7.07 7.16
CA LEU A 5 -11.39 6.70 6.24
C LEU A 5 -12.00 5.97 5.05
N ILE A 6 -11.95 6.60 3.88
CA ILE A 6 -12.37 5.98 2.63
C ILE A 6 -11.12 5.41 1.95
N GLY A 7 -11.05 4.09 1.81
CA GLY A 7 -9.81 3.40 1.40
C GLY A 7 -10.07 2.11 0.65
N MET A 8 -9.04 1.62 -0.05
CA MET A 8 -9.08 0.28 -0.66
C MET A 8 -8.13 -0.62 0.16
N PRO A 9 -8.59 -1.71 0.78
CA PRO A 9 -7.76 -2.53 1.66
C PRO A 9 -6.46 -3.01 1.01
N LEU A 10 -6.48 -3.33 -0.29
CA LEU A 10 -5.29 -3.79 -1.02
C LEU A 10 -4.34 -2.65 -1.45
N SER A 11 -4.70 -1.38 -1.23
CA SER A 11 -3.84 -0.25 -1.56
C SER A 11 -2.76 -0.04 -0.50
N VAL A 12 -1.50 0.05 -0.91
CA VAL A 12 -0.38 0.42 -0.03
C VAL A 12 -0.65 1.69 0.75
N ALA A 13 -1.07 2.76 0.08
CA ALA A 13 -1.33 4.03 0.73
C ALA A 13 -2.44 3.92 1.79
N THR A 14 -3.46 3.08 1.55
CA THR A 14 -4.48 2.78 2.57
C THR A 14 -3.89 1.98 3.71
N GLN A 15 -3.07 0.95 3.44
CA GLN A 15 -2.41 0.17 4.49
C GLN A 15 -1.56 1.04 5.42
N ARG A 16 -0.80 2.02 4.91
CA ARG A 16 -0.03 2.96 5.75
C ARG A 16 -0.90 3.70 6.75
N VAL A 17 -2.06 4.17 6.30
CA VAL A 17 -3.02 4.89 7.15
C VAL A 17 -3.67 3.95 8.14
N LEU A 18 -4.03 2.73 7.74
CA LEU A 18 -4.56 1.72 8.65
C LEU A 18 -3.56 1.39 9.76
N TRP A 19 -2.27 1.20 9.41
CA TRP A 19 -1.20 1.02 10.39
C TRP A 19 -1.10 2.20 11.38
N ALA A 20 -1.18 3.44 10.87
CA ALA A 20 -1.17 4.63 11.72
C ALA A 20 -2.35 4.67 12.70
N PHE A 21 -3.57 4.40 12.24
CA PHE A 21 -4.74 4.34 13.11
C PHE A 21 -4.66 3.22 14.14
N ASP A 22 -4.25 2.02 13.71
CA ASP A 22 -4.18 0.86 14.58
C ASP A 22 -3.11 1.05 15.66
N TYR A 23 -1.97 1.66 15.32
CA TYR A 23 -0.87 1.93 16.26
C TYR A 23 -1.20 3.03 17.28
N THR A 24 -1.92 4.07 16.86
CA THR A 24 -2.28 5.19 17.74
C THR A 24 -3.60 4.99 18.49
N GLU A 25 -4.33 3.92 18.16
CA GLU A 25 -5.67 3.62 18.66
C GLU A 25 -6.65 4.79 18.50
N VAL A 26 -6.46 5.60 17.45
CA VAL A 26 -7.41 6.65 17.09
C VAL A 26 -8.65 5.99 16.48
N PRO A 27 -9.86 6.26 17.00
CA PRO A 27 -11.08 5.67 16.47
C PRO A 27 -11.41 6.24 15.08
N TYR A 28 -11.78 5.36 14.16
CA TYR A 28 -12.22 5.73 12.82
C TYR A 28 -13.29 4.75 12.30
N GLN A 29 -14.05 5.19 11.32
CA GLN A 29 -14.95 4.35 10.53
C GLN A 29 -14.32 4.10 9.16
N PHE A 30 -14.13 2.83 8.79
CA PHE A 30 -13.61 2.46 7.47
C PHE A 30 -14.74 2.33 6.45
N GLU A 31 -14.55 2.95 5.29
CA GLU A 31 -15.45 2.84 4.14
C GLU A 31 -14.67 2.32 2.94
N GLU A 32 -15.04 1.13 2.46
CA GLU A 32 -14.37 0.53 1.31
C GLU A 32 -14.66 1.32 0.03
N TYR A 33 -13.60 1.73 -0.65
CA TYR A 33 -13.68 2.42 -1.93
C TYR A 33 -13.72 1.42 -3.09
N LEU A 34 -14.78 1.51 -3.89
CA LEU A 34 -15.00 0.72 -5.10
C LEU A 34 -14.89 1.66 -6.32
N PRO A 35 -13.79 1.63 -7.10
CA PRO A 35 -13.46 2.63 -8.14
C PRO A 35 -14.54 2.93 -9.20
N GLN A 36 -15.52 2.05 -9.40
CA GLN A 36 -16.62 2.24 -10.35
C GLN A 36 -17.95 2.65 -9.70
N ILE A 37 -18.10 2.46 -8.38
CA ILE A 37 -19.36 2.71 -7.66
C ILE A 37 -19.23 3.97 -6.81
N SER A 38 -18.15 4.09 -6.04
CA SER A 38 -17.97 5.18 -5.07
C SER A 38 -17.31 6.43 -5.64
N THR A 39 -16.79 6.41 -6.88
CA THR A 39 -16.05 7.54 -7.46
C THR A 39 -16.87 8.83 -7.60
N PRO A 40 -18.10 8.83 -8.17
CA PRO A 40 -18.91 10.05 -8.26
C PRO A 40 -19.18 10.67 -6.90
N TRP A 41 -19.48 9.82 -5.91
CA TRP A 41 -19.75 10.24 -4.56
C TRP A 41 -18.52 10.72 -3.80
N LEU A 42 -17.36 10.07 -3.99
CA LEU A 42 -16.09 10.53 -3.43
C LEU A 42 -15.72 11.92 -3.97
N ARG A 43 -15.94 12.17 -5.26
CA ARG A 43 -15.73 13.50 -5.85
C ARG A 43 -16.62 14.57 -5.24
N LEU A 44 -17.90 14.25 -5.02
CA LEU A 44 -18.83 15.17 -4.37
C LEU A 44 -18.36 15.53 -2.96
N ARG A 45 -17.97 14.53 -2.16
CA ARG A 45 -17.48 14.74 -0.79
C ARG A 45 -16.16 15.50 -0.70
N THR A 46 -15.23 15.21 -1.61
CA THR A 46 -13.91 15.86 -1.66
C THR A 46 -13.95 17.21 -2.38
N ARG A 47 -15.08 17.58 -3.00
CA ARG A 47 -15.24 18.74 -3.90
C ARG A 47 -14.23 18.78 -5.06
N ARG A 48 -13.61 17.64 -5.39
CA ARG A 48 -12.69 17.48 -6.53
C ARG A 48 -13.42 16.89 -7.72
N PHE A 49 -14.11 17.77 -8.46
CA PHE A 49 -14.89 17.37 -9.64
C PHE A 49 -14.03 17.04 -10.87
N THR A 50 -12.81 17.57 -10.93
CA THR A 50 -11.85 17.35 -12.03
C THR A 50 -10.54 16.75 -11.51
N GLY A 51 -9.71 16.23 -12.41
CA GLY A 51 -8.40 15.65 -12.06
C GLY A 51 -8.45 14.25 -11.44
N PRO A 52 -7.27 13.63 -11.23
CA PRO A 52 -7.17 12.31 -10.61
C PRO A 52 -7.59 12.36 -9.14
N ILE A 53 -8.37 11.36 -8.71
CA ILE A 53 -8.69 11.12 -7.30
C ILE A 53 -8.05 9.80 -6.89
N SER A 54 -7.41 9.80 -5.72
CA SER A 54 -6.74 8.65 -5.13
C SER A 54 -7.30 8.41 -3.74
N VAL A 55 -7.18 7.17 -3.28
CA VAL A 55 -7.45 6.76 -1.90
C VAL A 55 -6.13 6.37 -1.25
N PRO A 56 -5.98 6.53 0.08
CA PRO A 56 -7.02 6.84 1.06
C PRO A 56 -7.46 8.31 1.08
N VAL A 57 -8.68 8.54 1.55
CA VAL A 57 -9.22 9.87 1.88
C VAL A 57 -9.69 9.86 3.32
N LEU A 58 -9.20 10.79 4.13
CA LEU A 58 -9.69 11.01 5.49
C LEU A 58 -10.65 12.18 5.50
N LEU A 59 -11.85 11.94 6.00
CA LEU A 59 -12.83 12.96 6.32
C LEU A 59 -12.96 13.08 7.84
N GLY A 60 -13.04 14.29 8.35
CA GLY A 60 -13.27 14.57 9.76
C GLY A 60 -14.28 15.68 9.98
N ASP A 61 -14.44 16.05 11.24
CA ASP A 61 -15.27 17.19 11.64
C ASP A 61 -14.71 18.51 11.07
N ASP A 62 -15.51 19.57 11.07
CA ASP A 62 -15.13 20.93 10.61
C ASP A 62 -14.62 21.02 9.17
N GLY A 63 -15.00 20.07 8.32
CA GLY A 63 -14.65 20.07 6.89
C GLY A 63 -13.24 19.55 6.59
N LEU A 64 -12.58 18.88 7.56
CA LEU A 64 -11.30 18.23 7.33
C LEU A 64 -11.41 17.22 6.17
N CYS A 65 -10.51 17.36 5.19
CA CYS A 65 -10.43 16.48 4.03
C CYS A 65 -8.95 16.32 3.64
N LEU A 66 -8.34 15.19 4.01
CA LEU A 66 -6.95 14.87 3.68
C LEU A 66 -6.94 13.74 2.64
N LEU A 67 -6.10 13.89 1.61
CA LEU A 67 -6.09 13.01 0.43
C LEU A 67 -4.78 12.24 0.26
N ASP A 68 -3.80 12.54 1.10
CA ASP A 68 -2.47 11.95 1.07
C ASP A 68 -2.23 11.12 2.34
N SER A 69 -1.64 9.93 2.19
CA SER A 69 -1.40 9.03 3.32
C SER A 69 -0.43 9.59 4.35
N TRP A 70 0.51 10.44 3.94
CA TRP A 70 1.44 11.13 4.83
C TRP A 70 0.75 12.20 5.65
N ASP A 71 -0.06 13.05 5.00
CA ASP A 71 -0.83 14.10 5.68
C ASP A 71 -1.80 13.49 6.70
N ILE A 72 -2.44 12.37 6.35
CA ILE A 72 -3.30 11.63 7.26
C ILE A 72 -2.50 11.11 8.45
N ALA A 73 -1.33 10.49 8.23
CA ALA A 73 -0.50 9.97 9.32
C ALA A 73 -0.01 11.08 10.26
N GLN A 74 0.36 12.24 9.71
CA GLN A 74 0.72 13.42 10.51
C GLN A 74 -0.45 13.93 11.34
N ARG A 75 -1.68 13.97 10.80
CA ARG A 75 -2.87 14.34 11.57
C ARG A 75 -3.13 13.35 12.71
N VAL A 76 -3.02 12.05 12.43
CA VAL A 76 -3.22 10.99 13.43
C VAL A 76 -2.16 11.08 14.55
N ASP A 77 -0.91 11.37 14.21
CA ASP A 77 0.15 11.62 15.20
C ASP A 77 -0.14 12.87 16.06
N GLN A 78 -0.61 13.96 15.45
CA GLN A 78 -0.98 15.19 16.18
C GLN A 78 -2.11 14.96 17.20
N ASP A 79 -3.06 14.07 16.90
CA ASP A 79 -4.14 13.72 17.83
C ASP A 79 -3.66 12.83 18.99
N ARG A 80 -2.57 12.06 18.78
CA ARG A 80 -1.99 11.12 19.75
C ARG A 80 -0.45 11.20 19.78
N PRO A 81 0.14 12.34 20.14
CA PRO A 81 1.60 12.54 20.04
C PRO A 81 2.40 11.60 20.96
N LEU A 82 1.79 11.19 22.08
CA LEU A 82 2.40 10.25 23.02
C LEU A 82 2.49 8.81 22.50
N ALA A 83 1.75 8.47 21.44
CA ALA A 83 1.90 7.17 20.77
C ALA A 83 3.25 7.07 20.05
N GLY A 84 3.85 8.20 19.65
CA GLY A 84 5.16 8.23 19.01
C GLY A 84 5.17 7.65 17.59
N LEU A 85 4.07 7.85 16.85
CA LEU A 85 3.91 7.39 15.47
C LEU A 85 4.92 8.09 14.53
N ILE A 86 4.98 9.42 14.61
CA ILE A 86 5.93 10.29 13.89
C ILE A 86 6.64 11.20 14.91
N PRO A 87 7.72 10.70 15.51
CA PRO A 87 8.42 11.39 16.61
C PRO A 87 9.09 12.65 16.11
N THR A 88 8.86 13.77 16.80
CA THR A 88 9.38 15.09 16.39
C THR A 88 10.89 15.10 16.18
N VAL A 89 11.65 14.42 17.05
CA VAL A 89 13.12 14.34 16.97
C VAL A 89 13.64 13.57 15.76
N SER A 90 12.79 12.75 15.13
CA SER A 90 13.14 11.89 13.99
C SER A 90 12.25 12.16 12.77
N LEU A 91 11.53 13.29 12.74
CA LEU A 91 10.58 13.63 11.69
C LEU A 91 11.21 13.52 10.30
N ASP A 92 12.40 14.12 10.12
CA ASP A 92 13.12 14.10 8.84
C ASP A 92 13.48 12.67 8.42
N GLN A 93 13.92 11.83 9.34
CA GLN A 93 14.26 10.43 9.07
C GLN A 93 13.02 9.63 8.67
N VAL A 94 11.90 9.84 9.36
CA VAL A 94 10.61 9.19 9.02
C VAL A 94 10.14 9.66 7.64
N GLN A 95 10.30 10.94 7.31
CA GLN A 95 9.97 11.47 6.00
C GLN A 95 10.82 10.85 4.89
N VAL A 96 12.13 10.68 5.10
CA VAL A 96 13.02 9.99 4.15
C VAL A 96 12.57 8.53 3.94
N MET A 97 12.20 7.82 5.02
CA MET A 97 11.67 6.46 4.91
C MET A 97 10.32 6.42 4.18
N ASN A 98 9.48 7.43 4.34
CA ASN A 98 8.25 7.56 3.58
C ASN A 98 8.51 7.79 2.08
N GLN A 99 9.50 8.62 1.72
CA GLN A 99 9.91 8.82 0.33
C GLN A 99 10.48 7.53 -0.28
N LEU A 100 11.29 6.78 0.47
CA LEU A 100 11.79 5.47 0.05
C LEU A 100 10.64 4.48 -0.21
N SER A 101 9.66 4.46 0.68
CA SER A 101 8.42 3.68 0.54
C SER A 101 7.62 4.08 -0.72
N GLU A 102 7.49 5.37 -1.03
CA GLU A 102 6.89 5.84 -2.27
C GLU A 102 7.66 5.36 -3.51
N ALA A 103 8.99 5.40 -3.49
CA ALA A 103 9.81 4.92 -4.60
C ALA A 103 9.59 3.41 -4.84
N ILE A 104 9.58 2.60 -3.77
CA ILE A 104 9.28 1.17 -3.84
C ILE A 104 7.88 0.95 -4.43
N PHE A 105 6.87 1.64 -3.88
CA PHE A 105 5.47 1.48 -4.30
C PHE A 105 5.28 1.81 -5.79
N ASN A 106 5.85 2.93 -6.25
CA ASN A 106 5.67 3.38 -7.62
C ASN A 106 6.34 2.44 -8.63
N ALA A 107 7.59 2.03 -8.37
CA ALA A 107 8.30 1.11 -9.25
C ALA A 107 7.63 -0.28 -9.30
N ALA A 108 7.25 -0.84 -8.14
CA ALA A 108 6.56 -2.12 -8.07
C ALA A 108 5.19 -2.09 -8.76
N ARG A 109 4.43 -0.99 -8.63
CA ARG A 109 3.13 -0.83 -9.30
C ARG A 109 3.26 -0.82 -10.82
N ILE A 110 4.31 -0.20 -11.37
CA ILE A 110 4.55 -0.17 -12.82
C ILE A 110 4.79 -1.59 -13.33
N LEU A 111 5.66 -2.35 -12.66
CA LEU A 111 5.94 -3.76 -12.99
C LEU A 111 4.69 -4.64 -12.88
N LEU A 112 3.94 -4.53 -11.77
CA LEU A 112 2.69 -5.25 -11.59
C LEU A 112 1.72 -4.99 -12.74
N VAL A 113 1.46 -3.72 -13.07
CA VAL A 113 0.52 -3.38 -14.15
C VAL A 113 0.98 -3.94 -15.50
N GLY A 114 2.29 -3.89 -15.79
CA GLY A 114 2.88 -4.50 -16.98
C GLY A 114 2.65 -6.01 -17.03
N ARG A 115 2.98 -6.73 -15.96
CA ARG A 115 2.82 -8.18 -15.83
C ARG A 115 1.36 -8.61 -15.92
N MET A 116 0.45 -7.88 -15.27
CA MET A 116 -1.00 -8.13 -15.34
C MET A 116 -1.53 -8.03 -16.77
N LEU A 117 -0.99 -7.15 -17.61
CA LEU A 117 -1.42 -7.07 -19.02
C LEU A 117 -0.97 -8.26 -19.87
N GLN A 118 0.00 -9.05 -19.40
CA GLN A 118 0.54 -10.24 -20.07
C GLN A 118 -0.04 -11.55 -19.52
N ASP A 119 -0.75 -11.53 -18.40
CA ASP A 119 -1.29 -12.72 -17.73
C ASP A 119 -2.82 -12.61 -17.57
N GLU A 120 -3.56 -13.41 -18.37
CA GLU A 120 -5.02 -13.44 -18.32
C GLU A 120 -5.56 -13.99 -17.00
N ASP A 121 -4.91 -15.01 -16.43
CA ASP A 121 -5.34 -15.61 -15.17
C ASP A 121 -5.17 -14.62 -14.02
N ALA A 122 -4.09 -13.83 -14.03
CA ALA A 122 -3.90 -12.75 -13.09
C ALA A 122 -5.00 -11.68 -13.21
N LEU A 123 -5.39 -11.28 -14.42
CA LEU A 123 -6.50 -10.34 -14.63
C LEU A 123 -7.84 -10.88 -14.11
N LEU A 124 -8.10 -12.18 -14.26
CA LEU A 124 -9.31 -12.84 -13.72
C LEU A 124 -9.28 -12.91 -12.19
N ASP A 125 -8.09 -13.09 -11.63
CA ASP A 125 -7.87 -13.18 -10.18
C ASP A 125 -7.98 -11.81 -9.48
N ALA A 126 -7.72 -10.71 -10.21
CA ALA A 126 -7.89 -9.34 -9.69
C ALA A 126 -9.35 -8.92 -9.42
N PHE A 127 -10.34 -9.71 -9.85
CA PHE A 127 -11.74 -9.44 -9.53
C PHE A 127 -12.03 -9.68 -8.05
N PRO A 128 -12.81 -8.80 -7.38
CA PRO A 128 -13.24 -9.04 -6.00
C PRO A 128 -13.93 -10.40 -5.82
N PRO A 129 -13.80 -11.06 -4.66
CA PRO A 129 -14.44 -12.36 -4.40
C PRO A 129 -15.97 -12.34 -4.56
N SER A 130 -16.60 -11.18 -4.40
CA SER A 130 -18.04 -10.97 -4.58
C SER A 130 -18.51 -11.09 -6.04
N PHE A 131 -17.60 -11.07 -7.03
CA PHE A 131 -17.95 -11.26 -8.43
C PHE A 131 -18.13 -12.75 -8.77
N PRO A 132 -19.31 -13.16 -9.30
CA PRO A 132 -19.55 -14.54 -9.69
C PRO A 132 -18.53 -15.05 -10.72
N ALA A 133 -18.01 -16.27 -10.54
CA ALA A 133 -16.96 -16.82 -11.41
C ALA A 133 -17.34 -16.83 -12.90
N TRP A 134 -18.62 -17.09 -13.22
CA TRP A 134 -19.13 -17.14 -14.60
C TRP A 134 -19.08 -15.79 -15.32
N SER A 135 -19.08 -14.66 -14.60
CA SER A 135 -19.07 -13.33 -15.21
C SER A 135 -17.65 -12.77 -15.44
N LYS A 136 -16.62 -13.33 -14.78
CA LYS A 136 -15.24 -12.82 -14.84
C LYS A 136 -14.65 -12.88 -16.26
N ARG A 137 -14.77 -14.03 -16.94
CA ARG A 137 -14.20 -14.24 -18.30
C ARG A 137 -14.77 -13.28 -19.34
N PRO A 138 -16.10 -13.10 -19.48
CA PRO A 138 -16.67 -12.10 -20.38
C PRO A 138 -16.20 -10.66 -20.11
N MET A 139 -15.81 -10.34 -18.87
CA MET A 139 -15.34 -9.00 -18.47
C MET A 139 -13.83 -8.77 -18.71
N LEU A 140 -13.09 -9.76 -19.22
CA LEU A 140 -11.65 -9.62 -19.52
C LEU A 140 -11.29 -8.41 -20.41
N PRO A 141 -12.02 -8.10 -21.50
CA PRO A 141 -11.71 -6.93 -22.33
C PRO A 141 -11.81 -5.62 -21.55
N LEU A 142 -12.78 -5.52 -20.63
CA LEU A 142 -12.95 -4.37 -19.75
C LEU A 142 -11.78 -4.27 -18.77
N MET A 143 -11.35 -5.39 -18.18
CA MET A 143 -10.19 -5.42 -17.28
C MET A 143 -8.89 -5.03 -17.97
N ARG A 144 -8.63 -5.56 -19.18
CA ARG A 144 -7.50 -5.15 -20.00
C ARG A 144 -7.51 -3.65 -20.26
N ARG A 145 -8.68 -3.08 -20.59
CA ARG A 145 -8.82 -1.64 -20.78
C ARG A 145 -8.49 -0.88 -19.49
N THR A 146 -9.00 -1.32 -18.34
CA THR A 146 -8.69 -0.73 -17.04
C THR A 146 -7.19 -0.73 -16.75
N PHE A 147 -6.52 -1.88 -16.90
CA PHE A 147 -5.07 -1.97 -16.67
C PHE A 147 -4.26 -1.17 -17.69
N ARG A 148 -4.67 -1.06 -18.96
CA ARG A 148 -4.03 -0.15 -19.93
C ARG A 148 -4.17 1.32 -19.52
N MET A 149 -5.32 1.72 -18.95
CA MET A 149 -5.47 3.07 -18.42
C MET A 149 -4.56 3.31 -17.21
N LEU A 150 -4.39 2.31 -16.33
CA LEU A 150 -3.44 2.39 -15.23
C LEU A 150 -1.99 2.45 -15.73
N ALA A 151 -1.65 1.66 -16.76
CA ALA A 151 -0.34 1.69 -17.40
C ALA A 151 -0.05 3.07 -18.00
N LYS A 152 -1.04 3.69 -18.65
CA LYS A 152 -0.94 5.06 -19.15
C LYS A 152 -0.83 6.10 -18.03
N LYS A 153 -1.55 5.89 -16.92
CA LYS A 153 -1.58 6.84 -15.78
C LYS A 153 -0.28 6.84 -14.99
N TYR A 154 0.34 5.67 -14.80
CA TYR A 154 1.48 5.50 -13.90
C TYR A 154 2.77 5.14 -14.60
N GLY A 155 2.72 4.71 -15.86
CA GLY A 155 3.91 4.35 -16.63
C GLY A 155 4.81 5.55 -16.86
N GLU A 156 6.11 5.28 -16.94
CA GLU A 156 7.13 6.27 -17.24
C GLU A 156 7.63 6.05 -18.68
N PRO A 157 7.33 6.97 -19.62
CA PRO A 157 7.79 6.84 -21.00
C PRO A 157 9.32 6.75 -21.08
N GLY A 158 9.82 5.76 -21.83
CA GLY A 158 11.26 5.55 -22.03
C GLY A 158 11.97 4.79 -20.91
N VAL A 159 11.25 4.36 -19.87
CA VAL A 159 11.80 3.54 -18.77
C VAL A 159 11.36 2.09 -18.96
N SER A 160 12.32 1.16 -19.00
CA SER A 160 12.05 -0.26 -19.18
C SER A 160 11.70 -0.97 -17.87
N ASP A 161 11.13 -2.16 -17.95
CA ASP A 161 10.89 -3.02 -16.77
C ASP A 161 12.22 -3.34 -16.05
N LYS A 162 13.32 -3.48 -16.79
CA LYS A 162 14.66 -3.69 -16.21
C LYS A 162 15.11 -2.48 -15.38
N ASP A 163 14.83 -1.27 -15.85
CA ASP A 163 15.16 -0.04 -15.10
C ASP A 163 14.32 0.05 -13.81
N GLN A 164 13.03 -0.35 -13.87
CA GLN A 164 12.18 -0.39 -12.67
C GLN A 164 12.65 -1.45 -11.67
N LEU A 165 13.07 -2.63 -12.13
CA LEU A 165 13.70 -3.65 -11.28
C LEU A 165 14.99 -3.13 -10.64
N GLN A 166 15.85 -2.46 -11.40
CA GLN A 166 17.08 -1.86 -10.86
C GLN A 166 16.79 -0.79 -9.80
N ARG A 167 15.75 0.03 -10.00
CA ARG A 167 15.30 1.02 -9.00
C ARG A 167 14.79 0.33 -7.73
N LEU A 168 14.01 -0.74 -7.86
CA LEU A 168 13.57 -1.52 -6.71
C LEU A 168 14.75 -2.14 -5.96
N GLU A 169 15.71 -2.75 -6.66
CA GLU A 169 16.93 -3.28 -6.07
C GLU A 169 17.67 -2.21 -5.25
N ASN A 170 17.87 -1.02 -5.83
CA ASN A 170 18.51 0.11 -5.15
C ASN A 170 17.73 0.57 -3.90
N CYS A 171 16.41 0.53 -3.94
CA CYS A 171 15.58 0.84 -2.78
C CYS A 171 15.69 -0.24 -1.70
N LEU A 172 15.65 -1.52 -2.07
CA LEU A 172 15.80 -2.63 -1.13
C LEU A 172 17.19 -2.65 -0.49
N LEU A 173 18.25 -2.28 -1.22
CA LEU A 173 19.58 -2.08 -0.66
C LEU A 173 19.60 -0.96 0.39
N GLN A 174 18.87 0.14 0.16
CA GLN A 174 18.75 1.20 1.16
C GLN A 174 18.00 0.73 2.40
N VAL A 175 16.90 -0.03 2.23
CA VAL A 175 16.19 -0.65 3.37
C VAL A 175 17.11 -1.57 4.17
N ARG A 176 17.82 -2.48 3.50
CA ARG A 176 18.78 -3.38 4.15
C ARG A 176 19.87 -2.62 4.92
N ARG A 177 20.46 -1.59 4.30
CA ARG A 177 21.49 -0.75 4.94
C ARG A 177 20.94 0.04 6.12
N GLN A 178 19.70 0.50 6.04
CA GLN A 178 19.06 1.23 7.14
C GLN A 178 18.76 0.31 8.32
N LEU A 179 18.38 -0.95 8.03
CA LEU A 179 18.22 -1.98 9.05
C LEU A 179 19.56 -2.31 9.69
N ASP A 180 20.61 -2.62 8.92
CA ASP A 180 21.94 -2.96 9.47
C ASP A 180 21.89 -4.00 10.62
N GLY A 181 21.00 -4.99 10.49
CA GLY A 181 20.74 -6.01 11.53
C GLY A 181 19.88 -5.56 12.73
N LYS A 182 19.45 -4.30 12.77
CA LYS A 182 18.53 -3.76 13.79
C LYS A 182 17.10 -4.28 13.59
N PRO A 183 16.29 -4.36 14.66
CA PRO A 183 14.92 -4.81 14.57
C PRO A 183 13.98 -3.83 13.84
N TYR A 184 14.36 -2.55 13.72
CA TYR A 184 13.57 -1.49 13.11
C TYR A 184 14.47 -0.53 12.31
N LEU A 185 13.87 0.25 11.42
CA LEU A 185 14.59 1.20 10.57
C LEU A 185 15.21 2.36 11.34
N LEU A 186 14.60 2.76 12.46
CA LEU A 186 15.09 3.81 13.34
C LEU A 186 15.46 3.25 14.71
N ASP A 187 16.50 3.82 15.34
CA ASP A 187 17.08 3.30 16.59
C ASP A 187 16.14 3.43 17.81
N ARG A 188 15.09 4.23 17.68
CA ARG A 188 14.10 4.47 18.74
C ARG A 188 12.98 3.42 18.81
N GLY A 189 13.00 2.42 17.94
CA GLY A 189 11.99 1.36 17.90
C GLY A 189 10.95 1.54 16.80
N PHE A 190 9.94 0.65 16.80
CA PHE A 190 8.87 0.58 15.81
C PHE A 190 8.07 1.89 15.71
N CYS A 191 7.96 2.44 14.50
CA CYS A 191 7.18 3.65 14.23
C CYS A 191 6.70 3.71 12.77
N TYR A 192 6.18 4.85 12.33
CA TYR A 192 5.64 5.01 10.97
C TYR A 192 6.66 4.71 9.86
N ALA A 193 7.96 4.92 10.12
CA ALA A 193 9.02 4.57 9.18
C ALA A 193 8.98 3.09 8.77
N ASP A 194 8.82 2.19 9.74
CA ASP A 194 8.70 0.75 9.51
C ASP A 194 7.40 0.43 8.77
N MET A 195 6.28 0.98 9.26
CA MET A 195 4.95 0.74 8.72
C MET A 195 4.85 1.11 7.23
N THR A 196 5.40 2.27 6.84
CA THR A 196 5.35 2.74 5.46
C THR A 196 6.16 1.84 4.53
N VAL A 197 7.38 1.49 4.93
CA VAL A 197 8.25 0.60 4.14
C VAL A 197 7.64 -0.81 4.03
N ILE A 198 7.14 -1.37 5.14
CA ILE A 198 6.48 -2.68 5.16
C ILE A 198 5.28 -2.71 4.21
N ALA A 199 4.44 -1.67 4.24
CA ALA A 199 3.29 -1.56 3.34
C ALA A 199 3.74 -1.52 1.86
N ALA A 200 4.84 -0.83 1.53
CA ALA A 200 5.36 -0.78 0.18
C ALA A 200 5.98 -2.12 -0.26
N LEU A 201 6.69 -2.82 0.63
CA LEU A 201 7.28 -4.14 0.35
C LEU A 201 6.21 -5.20 0.01
N ALA A 202 4.97 -5.04 0.49
CA ALA A 202 3.86 -5.91 0.13
C ALA A 202 3.53 -5.88 -1.39
N MET A 203 3.95 -4.83 -2.12
CA MET A 203 3.82 -4.77 -3.58
C MET A 203 4.93 -5.50 -4.32
N VAL A 204 6.07 -5.72 -3.68
CA VAL A 204 7.19 -6.49 -4.25
C VAL A 204 6.97 -7.98 -4.01
N GLN A 205 6.42 -8.33 -2.86
CA GLN A 205 5.97 -9.67 -2.53
C GLN A 205 4.77 -9.55 -1.58
N PRO A 206 3.58 -10.07 -1.93
CA PRO A 206 2.42 -10.04 -1.04
C PRO A 206 2.72 -10.68 0.32
N VAL A 207 2.20 -10.08 1.40
CA VAL A 207 2.22 -10.69 2.73
C VAL A 207 1.21 -11.83 2.73
N ARG A 208 1.69 -13.07 2.90
CA ARG A 208 0.84 -14.27 2.81
C ARG A 208 0.37 -14.69 4.18
N LYS A 209 -0.94 -14.91 4.33
CA LYS A 209 -1.52 -15.46 5.57
C LYS A 209 -1.06 -16.90 5.82
N ASP A 210 -1.02 -17.69 4.75
CA ASP A 210 -0.56 -19.07 4.79
C ASP A 210 0.47 -19.30 3.67
N PRO A 211 1.77 -19.35 4.01
CA PRO A 211 2.83 -19.64 3.05
C PRO A 211 2.72 -21.03 2.40
N GLN A 212 1.99 -21.99 3.00
CA GLN A 212 1.83 -23.35 2.49
C GLN A 212 0.87 -23.43 1.30
N LEU A 213 -0.06 -22.48 1.19
CA LEU A 213 -0.96 -22.42 0.03
C LEU A 213 -0.17 -22.01 -1.22
N PRO A 214 -0.58 -22.46 -2.43
CA PRO A 214 0.01 -21.97 -3.67
C PRO A 214 -0.32 -20.49 -3.86
N MET A 215 0.62 -19.72 -4.43
CA MET A 215 0.35 -18.32 -4.78
C MET A 215 -0.74 -18.23 -5.85
N THR A 216 -1.68 -17.31 -5.68
CA THR A 216 -2.69 -17.03 -6.71
C THR A 216 -2.05 -16.41 -7.95
N PRO A 217 -2.70 -16.42 -9.12
CA PRO A 217 -2.19 -15.74 -10.31
C PRO A 217 -1.85 -14.26 -10.08
N TYR A 218 -2.69 -13.52 -9.34
CA TYR A 218 -2.41 -12.13 -8.97
C TYR A 218 -1.18 -11.99 -8.05
N GLU A 219 -1.05 -12.87 -7.06
CA GLU A 219 0.12 -12.89 -6.16
C GLU A 219 1.42 -13.18 -6.91
N ARG A 220 1.39 -14.11 -7.87
CA ARG A 220 2.54 -14.39 -8.73
C ARG A 220 2.89 -13.20 -9.62
N ALA A 221 1.89 -12.55 -10.24
CA ALA A 221 2.13 -11.38 -11.10
C ALA A 221 2.66 -10.15 -10.34
N SER A 222 2.26 -9.98 -9.06
CA SER A 222 2.80 -8.94 -8.19
C SER A 222 4.20 -9.25 -7.68
N THR A 223 4.55 -10.52 -7.50
CA THR A 223 5.84 -10.91 -6.93
C THR A 223 7.00 -10.63 -7.89
N CYS A 224 7.99 -9.85 -7.42
CA CYS A 224 9.28 -9.67 -8.12
C CYS A 224 10.27 -10.72 -7.63
N ALA A 225 10.13 -11.96 -8.13
CA ALA A 225 10.92 -13.11 -7.68
C ALA A 225 12.44 -12.87 -7.75
N GLU A 226 12.88 -12.09 -8.73
CA GLU A 226 14.28 -11.71 -8.96
C GLU A 226 14.88 -10.91 -7.78
N LEU A 227 14.03 -10.28 -6.97
CA LEU A 227 14.41 -9.48 -5.81
C LEU A 227 14.08 -10.17 -4.48
N VAL A 228 13.14 -11.12 -4.46
CA VAL A 228 12.74 -11.77 -3.20
C VAL A 228 13.87 -12.61 -2.62
N GLU A 229 14.52 -13.45 -3.43
CA GLU A 229 15.59 -14.33 -2.95
C GLU A 229 16.84 -13.55 -2.53
N PRO A 230 17.37 -12.59 -3.33
CA PRO A 230 18.53 -11.81 -2.91
C PRO A 230 18.26 -10.92 -1.69
N PHE A 231 16.99 -10.61 -1.38
CA PHE A 231 16.56 -9.79 -0.24
C PHE A 231 15.71 -10.53 0.79
N ALA A 232 15.91 -11.84 0.92
CA ALA A 232 15.17 -12.68 1.84
C ALA A 232 15.23 -12.21 3.30
N ASP A 233 16.35 -11.62 3.73
CA ASP A 233 16.53 -10.98 5.04
C ASP A 233 15.58 -9.80 5.27
N VAL A 234 15.41 -8.92 4.28
CA VAL A 234 14.50 -7.77 4.33
C VAL A 234 13.04 -8.24 4.39
N PHE A 235 12.69 -9.25 3.60
CA PHE A 235 11.33 -9.81 3.62
C PHE A 235 11.06 -10.60 4.90
N ALA A 236 12.04 -11.31 5.46
CA ALA A 236 11.94 -11.96 6.76
C ALA A 236 11.76 -10.94 7.89
N TRP A 237 12.50 -9.82 7.86
CA TRP A 237 12.28 -8.69 8.78
C TRP A 237 10.84 -8.17 8.67
N ARG A 238 10.37 -7.87 7.46
CA ARG A 238 9.00 -7.40 7.21
C ARG A 238 7.98 -8.35 7.82
N ASP A 239 8.10 -9.64 7.51
CA ASP A 239 7.14 -10.66 7.96
C ASP A 239 7.16 -10.82 9.48
N GLY A 240 8.35 -10.72 10.11
CA GLY A 240 8.49 -10.69 11.56
C GLY A 240 7.80 -9.49 12.22
N VAL A 241 7.97 -8.29 11.67
CA VAL A 241 7.30 -7.07 12.18
C VAL A 241 5.79 -7.16 11.97
N VAL A 242 5.33 -7.64 10.82
CA VAL A 242 3.90 -7.86 10.57
C VAL A 242 3.33 -8.84 11.58
N LEU A 243 3.96 -10.00 11.79
CA LEU A 243 3.51 -10.99 12.77
C LEU A 243 3.45 -10.42 14.19
N HIS A 244 4.43 -9.58 14.55
CA HIS A 244 4.53 -9.02 15.89
C HIS A 244 3.58 -7.84 16.17
N TYR A 245 3.20 -7.04 15.16
CA TYR A 245 2.41 -5.82 15.40
C TYR A 245 1.05 -5.82 14.72
N ARG A 246 0.84 -6.61 13.68
CA ARG A 246 -0.40 -6.60 12.88
C ARG A 246 -1.41 -7.58 13.47
N HIS A 247 -1.93 -7.27 14.66
CA HIS A 247 -2.91 -8.12 15.36
C HIS A 247 -4.37 -7.77 15.06
N ARG A 248 -4.65 -6.57 14.55
CA ARG A 248 -6.00 -6.09 14.22
C ARG A 248 -6.10 -5.84 12.73
N SER A 249 -7.15 -6.37 12.12
CA SER A 249 -7.62 -5.94 10.81
C SER A 249 -8.38 -4.62 10.97
N TYR A 250 -8.52 -3.87 9.87
CA TYR A 250 -9.35 -2.66 9.78
C TYR A 250 -10.85 -2.89 10.06
N LEU A 251 -11.26 -4.15 10.27
CA LEU A 251 -12.61 -4.57 10.70
C LEU A 251 -12.68 -4.94 12.19
N GLY A 252 -11.60 -4.77 12.95
CA GLY A 252 -11.53 -5.19 14.35
C GLY A 252 -11.36 -6.70 14.57
N ASN A 253 -11.28 -7.50 13.49
CA ASN A 253 -10.99 -8.93 13.58
C ASN A 253 -9.49 -9.18 13.73
N ALA A 254 -9.09 -10.29 14.38
CA ALA A 254 -7.72 -10.79 14.33
C ALA A 254 -7.30 -11.02 12.85
N VAL A 255 -6.08 -10.63 12.52
CA VAL A 255 -5.50 -10.75 11.17
C VAL A 255 -5.23 -12.21 10.82
#